data_AF-A0AAN7Z1Q9-F1
#
_entry.id   AF-A0AAN7Z1Q9-F1
#
_cell.length_a   1.000
_cell.length_b   1.000
_cell.length_c   1.000
_cell.angle_alpha   90.00
_cell.angle_beta   90.00
_cell.angle_gamma   90.00
#
_symmetry.space_group_name_H-M   'P 1'
#
loop_
_entity.id
_entity.type
_entity.pdbx_description
1 polymer ?
#
loop_
_entity_poly.entity_id
_entity_poly.type
_entity_poly.pdbx_seq_one_letter_code
_entity_poly.pdbx_strand_id
1 'polypeptide(L)'
;MGMWTKALSGLTTGLVIAVWATETIAARAADKTPQLHALPPLQEQADIVDSWTEERKVLIPGLLRKYGVDAWLMSQREYAEDTVFWALKDAVQFSARRRTTHLFLASPKNGAKNSYSWIDNTAGVWEDLRKLFAEQQLLKPRTIALNTHPEIAFASGLHAGELDTISSALGDEWADRFVLEPMLPVEVVATMVPSRLPWYRRMQETAWAIIEEAFSEKVIVPGKTTALELEWWMREKIQSLNYTTWFQPGVYILTAEGFPLKKERTASRNELRASADRPIQHGDLIHTDFGVTALGLNTDTQHLGYVLYPGETEADIPKGMIEGLKKVNRLQDIVKGNMKIGLTGNKILRASLAQMRDEGIEGKIYCHPTGEWGHSAGTVIGMTNLQDGVPILGEMPLLKDTYYSIELFAEHFVPERNQTLFFPQEEDVYWDANTESWEWVYGRQEKFLLISTPAEDASENPSEL
;
A
#
# COMPACT_ATOMS: atom_id res chain seq x y z
N MET A 1 80.11 23.69 11.13
CA MET A 1 80.00 23.93 9.67
C MET A 1 78.51 23.98 9.36
N GLY A 2 78.00 25.17 9.00
CA GLY A 2 76.61 25.37 8.52
C GLY A 2 75.55 25.72 9.57
N MET A 3 75.40 27.01 9.87
CA MET A 3 74.16 27.66 10.38
C MET A 3 73.00 27.43 9.38
N TRP A 4 71.72 27.60 9.74
CA TRP A 4 70.99 28.86 9.55
C TRP A 4 69.58 28.78 10.20
N THR A 5 69.17 29.92 10.75
CA THR A 5 67.91 30.28 11.39
C THR A 5 66.76 30.54 10.40
N LYS A 6 65.51 30.48 10.93
CA LYS A 6 64.22 31.11 10.52
C LYS A 6 63.08 30.08 10.54
N ALA A 7 61.82 30.36 10.84
CA ALA A 7 61.08 31.52 11.37
C ALA A 7 59.67 31.00 11.70
N LEU A 8 58.99 31.63 12.67
CA LEU A 8 57.54 31.49 12.85
C LEU A 8 56.80 32.09 11.64
N SER A 9 55.84 31.35 11.10
CA SER A 9 54.71 31.90 10.36
C SER A 9 53.53 30.94 10.48
N GLY A 10 52.46 31.42 11.11
CA GLY A 10 51.19 30.70 11.16
C GLY A 10 50.55 30.63 9.78
N LEU A 11 49.84 29.53 9.54
CA LEU A 11 48.80 29.47 8.52
C LEU A 11 47.78 28.43 8.98
N THR A 12 46.68 28.99 9.47
CA THR A 12 45.36 28.41 9.64
C THR A 12 45.03 27.45 8.49
N THR A 13 44.95 26.16 8.79
CA THR A 13 44.34 25.19 7.87
C THR A 13 42.86 25.14 8.19
N GLY A 14 42.06 25.74 7.30
CA GLY A 14 40.61 25.82 7.42
C GLY A 14 39.98 24.44 7.49
N LEU A 15 39.21 24.22 8.54
CA LEU A 15 38.27 23.12 8.65
C LEU A 15 37.15 23.40 7.62
N VAL A 16 37.16 22.68 6.50
CA VAL A 16 35.99 22.62 5.61
C VAL A 16 34.93 21.81 6.34
N ILE A 17 34.10 22.52 7.13
CA ILE A 17 32.84 21.97 7.60
C ILE A 17 31.96 21.87 6.35
N ALA A 18 31.87 20.67 5.80
CA ALA A 18 30.78 20.33 4.89
C ALA A 18 29.50 20.40 5.72
N VAL A 19 28.85 21.57 5.70
CA VAL A 19 27.49 21.73 6.16
C VAL A 19 26.64 20.93 5.20
N TRP A 20 26.36 19.68 5.56
CA TRP A 20 25.21 18.97 5.01
C TRP A 20 24.01 19.79 5.45
N ALA A 21 23.49 20.60 4.53
CA ALA A 21 22.18 21.19 4.68
C ALA A 21 21.19 20.02 4.73
N THR A 22 20.85 19.58 5.93
CA THR A 22 19.64 18.81 6.19
C THR A 22 18.50 19.76 5.89
N GLU A 23 18.09 19.83 4.63
CA GLU A 23 16.76 20.34 4.30
C GLU A 23 15.77 19.43 5.02
N THR A 24 15.15 19.96 6.06
CA THR A 24 13.97 19.39 6.68
C THR A 24 12.90 19.23 5.60
N ILE A 25 12.69 18.00 5.14
CA ILE A 25 11.70 17.61 4.10
C ILE A 25 10.24 17.74 4.60
N ALA A 26 10.00 18.28 5.80
CA ALA A 26 8.67 18.33 6.41
C ALA A 26 7.79 19.52 6.00
N ALA A 27 8.15 20.35 5.01
CA ALA A 27 7.32 21.49 4.60
C ALA A 27 7.51 21.89 3.13
N ARG A 28 7.03 21.09 2.17
CA ARG A 28 6.92 21.52 0.76
C ARG A 28 6.06 20.60 -0.13
N ALA A 29 4.85 20.26 0.29
CA ALA A 29 3.90 19.54 -0.58
C ALA A 29 2.64 20.34 -0.96
N ALA A 30 2.45 21.56 -0.43
CA ALA A 30 1.17 22.27 -0.58
C ALA A 30 1.02 23.10 -1.88
N ASP A 31 1.84 22.91 -2.92
CA ASP A 31 1.77 23.79 -4.12
C ASP A 31 2.43 23.24 -5.40
N LYS A 32 2.66 21.93 -5.49
CA LYS A 32 3.23 21.34 -6.71
C LYS A 32 2.20 20.44 -7.37
N THR A 33 1.87 20.76 -8.63
CA THR A 33 1.13 19.86 -9.50
C THR A 33 1.87 18.52 -9.57
N PRO A 34 1.21 17.39 -9.26
CA PRO A 34 1.80 16.07 -9.33
C PRO A 34 2.35 15.77 -10.72
N GLN A 35 3.41 14.97 -10.77
CA GLN A 35 4.14 14.66 -12.00
C GLN A 35 4.04 13.17 -12.32
N LEU A 36 3.93 12.85 -13.60
CA LEU A 36 4.08 11.47 -14.07
C LEU A 36 5.54 11.06 -13.98
N HIS A 37 5.81 9.91 -13.36
CA HIS A 37 7.16 9.35 -13.28
C HIS A 37 7.31 8.16 -14.20
N ALA A 38 8.27 8.21 -15.12
CA ALA A 38 8.61 7.05 -15.94
C ALA A 38 9.33 5.98 -15.10
N LEU A 39 9.00 4.71 -15.34
CA LEU A 39 9.76 3.59 -14.81
C LEU A 39 11.08 3.42 -15.55
N PRO A 40 12.13 2.90 -14.88
CA PRO A 40 13.39 2.61 -15.54
C PRO A 40 13.25 1.40 -16.47
N PRO A 41 14.25 1.07 -17.31
CA PRO A 41 14.24 -0.14 -18.12
C PRO A 41 14.06 -1.40 -17.27
N LEU A 42 13.43 -2.46 -17.82
CA LEU A 42 13.06 -3.67 -17.08
C LEU A 42 14.24 -4.36 -16.35
N GLN A 43 15.46 -4.28 -16.89
CA GLN A 43 16.64 -4.82 -16.22
C GLN A 43 16.96 -4.04 -14.93
N GLU A 44 16.92 -2.71 -14.99
CA GLU A 44 17.14 -1.86 -13.82
C GLU A 44 16.00 -2.01 -12.80
N GLN A 45 14.75 -2.19 -13.26
CA GLN A 45 13.64 -2.54 -12.37
C GLN A 45 13.91 -3.84 -11.61
N ALA A 46 14.43 -4.88 -12.29
CA ALA A 46 14.78 -6.14 -11.65
C ALA A 46 15.88 -5.95 -10.58
N ASP A 47 16.94 -5.20 -10.91
CA ASP A 47 18.02 -4.89 -9.96
C ASP A 47 17.51 -4.12 -8.73
N ILE A 48 16.59 -3.17 -8.92
CA ILE A 48 15.94 -2.42 -7.82
C ILE A 48 15.17 -3.38 -6.91
N VAL A 49 14.29 -4.21 -7.49
CA VAL A 49 13.45 -5.14 -6.72
C VAL A 49 14.32 -6.17 -5.97
N ASP A 50 15.34 -6.72 -6.63
CA ASP A 50 16.26 -7.67 -5.99
C ASP A 50 17.03 -7.03 -4.83
N SER A 51 17.44 -5.76 -4.97
CA SER A 51 18.10 -5.04 -3.87
C SER A 51 17.20 -4.90 -2.63
N TRP A 52 15.91 -4.63 -2.83
CA TRP A 52 14.92 -4.56 -1.74
C TRP A 52 14.68 -5.91 -1.10
N THR A 53 14.60 -6.97 -1.91
CA THR A 53 14.45 -8.34 -1.44
C THR A 53 15.64 -8.77 -0.58
N GLU A 54 16.87 -8.44 -0.98
CA GLU A 54 18.06 -8.74 -0.17
C GLU A 54 18.08 -7.93 1.14
N GLU A 55 17.72 -6.64 1.10
CA GLU A 55 17.58 -5.82 2.31
C GLU A 55 16.56 -6.43 3.29
N ARG A 56 15.42 -6.91 2.78
CA ARG A 56 14.40 -7.62 3.58
C ARG A 56 14.95 -8.92 4.16
N LYS A 57 15.62 -9.76 3.36
CA LYS A 57 16.15 -11.08 3.81
C LYS A 57 17.12 -10.94 4.98
N VAL A 58 17.88 -9.86 5.06
CA VAL A 58 18.80 -9.57 6.19
C VAL A 58 18.07 -9.45 7.53
N LEU A 59 16.78 -9.07 7.52
CA LEU A 59 15.97 -8.88 8.74
C LEU A 59 15.46 -10.21 9.32
N ILE A 60 15.33 -11.26 8.49
CA ILE A 60 14.65 -12.52 8.85
C ILE A 60 15.27 -13.18 10.11
N PRO A 61 16.60 -13.32 10.26
CA PRO A 61 17.15 -13.89 11.49
C PRO A 61 16.79 -13.10 12.76
N GLY A 62 16.66 -11.77 12.65
CA GLY A 62 16.20 -10.92 13.74
C GLY A 62 14.74 -11.16 14.09
N LEU A 63 13.87 -11.29 13.09
CA LEU A 63 12.44 -11.59 13.27
C LEU A 63 12.22 -12.99 13.86
N LEU A 64 12.98 -13.98 13.42
CA LEU A 64 12.95 -15.32 14.02
C LEU A 64 13.23 -15.27 15.52
N ARG A 65 14.28 -14.54 15.94
CA ARG A 65 14.60 -14.33 17.36
C ARG A 65 13.51 -13.54 18.09
N LYS A 66 12.95 -12.50 17.47
CA LYS A 66 11.85 -11.68 18.02
C LYS A 66 10.65 -12.56 18.38
N TYR A 67 10.31 -13.52 17.53
CA TYR A 67 9.16 -14.41 17.70
C TYR A 67 9.48 -15.76 18.39
N GLY A 68 10.71 -15.95 18.88
CA GLY A 68 11.09 -17.20 19.56
C GLY A 68 11.11 -18.44 18.66
N VAL A 69 11.31 -18.25 17.36
CA VAL A 69 11.38 -19.31 16.36
C VAL A 69 12.86 -19.59 16.03
N ASP A 70 13.30 -20.84 16.14
CA ASP A 70 14.70 -21.20 15.84
C ASP A 70 14.94 -21.35 14.32
N ALA A 71 13.94 -21.88 13.60
CA ALA A 71 13.99 -22.10 12.16
C ALA A 71 12.63 -21.83 11.50
N TRP A 72 12.63 -21.37 10.26
CA TRP A 72 11.42 -21.23 9.45
C TRP A 72 11.58 -21.95 8.13
N LEU A 73 10.70 -22.91 7.89
CA LEU A 73 10.74 -23.79 6.74
C LEU A 73 9.54 -23.49 5.83
N MET A 74 9.84 -23.13 4.60
CA MET A 74 8.84 -22.99 3.54
C MET A 74 9.12 -24.06 2.49
N SER A 75 8.12 -24.85 2.13
CA SER A 75 8.19 -25.76 0.99
C SER A 75 6.96 -25.57 0.12
N GLN A 76 7.17 -25.51 -1.18
CA GLN A 76 6.16 -25.15 -2.16
C GLN A 76 6.46 -25.82 -3.48
N ARG A 77 5.46 -25.88 -4.34
CA ARG A 77 5.58 -26.41 -5.69
C ARG A 77 5.30 -25.32 -6.71
N GLU A 78 5.77 -25.53 -7.93
CA GLU A 78 5.38 -24.71 -9.08
C GLU A 78 3.84 -24.62 -9.16
N TYR A 79 3.32 -23.38 -9.19
CA TYR A 79 1.89 -23.02 -9.18
C TYR A 79 1.13 -23.28 -7.88
N ALA A 80 1.85 -23.57 -6.80
CA ALA A 80 1.34 -23.77 -5.45
C ALA A 80 2.26 -23.03 -4.47
N GLU A 81 2.57 -21.78 -4.82
CA GLU A 81 3.48 -20.92 -4.07
C GLU A 81 2.87 -20.46 -2.75
N ASP A 82 3.70 -20.46 -1.71
CA ASP A 82 3.39 -19.79 -0.46
C ASP A 82 3.26 -18.28 -0.72
N THR A 83 2.30 -17.59 -0.10
CA THR A 83 2.14 -16.13 -0.32
C THR A 83 3.43 -15.35 -0.04
N VAL A 84 4.22 -15.78 0.94
CA VAL A 84 5.51 -15.17 1.30
C VAL A 84 6.55 -15.31 0.18
N PHE A 85 6.47 -16.33 -0.67
CA PHE A 85 7.41 -16.52 -1.78
C PHE A 85 7.47 -15.28 -2.68
N TRP A 86 6.33 -14.64 -2.94
CA TRP A 86 6.26 -13.46 -3.79
C TRP A 86 7.02 -12.26 -3.22
N ALA A 87 7.19 -12.19 -1.89
CA ALA A 87 7.95 -11.17 -1.18
C ALA A 87 9.47 -11.46 -1.10
N LEU A 88 9.89 -12.71 -1.38
CA LEU A 88 11.27 -13.18 -1.18
C LEU A 88 11.96 -13.70 -2.45
N LYS A 89 11.20 -13.94 -3.51
CA LYS A 89 11.72 -14.41 -4.79
C LYS A 89 12.59 -13.34 -5.47
N ASP A 90 13.44 -13.81 -6.36
CA ASP A 90 14.18 -12.92 -7.25
C ASP A 90 13.20 -12.30 -8.28
N ALA A 91 13.49 -11.11 -8.78
CA ALA A 91 12.63 -10.34 -9.67
C ALA A 91 12.31 -11.12 -10.95
N VAL A 92 13.31 -11.82 -11.49
CA VAL A 92 13.21 -12.64 -12.71
C VAL A 92 12.68 -14.06 -12.46
N GLN A 93 12.39 -14.42 -11.20
CA GLN A 93 11.73 -15.67 -10.87
C GLN A 93 10.21 -15.48 -10.96
N PHE A 94 9.56 -16.07 -11.95
CA PHE A 94 8.11 -15.89 -12.18
C PHE A 94 7.22 -16.92 -11.46
N SER A 95 7.81 -18.00 -10.94
CA SER A 95 7.13 -19.06 -10.21
C SER A 95 8.12 -19.83 -9.34
N ALA A 96 7.62 -20.62 -8.38
CA ALA A 96 8.42 -21.70 -7.84
C ALA A 96 8.79 -22.68 -8.97
N ARG A 97 9.89 -23.41 -8.82
CA ARG A 97 10.36 -24.38 -9.80
C ARG A 97 10.40 -25.75 -9.14
N ARG A 98 9.78 -26.76 -9.75
CA ARG A 98 9.68 -28.11 -9.15
C ARG A 98 9.14 -28.00 -7.72
N ARG A 99 9.83 -28.59 -6.74
CA ARG A 99 9.70 -28.23 -5.33
C ARG A 99 10.79 -27.21 -5.00
N THR A 100 10.36 -26.02 -4.58
CA THR A 100 11.23 -25.00 -4.01
C THR A 100 11.12 -25.07 -2.50
N THR A 101 12.23 -25.23 -1.80
CA THR A 101 12.26 -25.25 -0.33
C THR A 101 13.22 -24.19 0.17
N HIS A 102 12.78 -23.38 1.14
CA HIS A 102 13.59 -22.38 1.82
C HIS A 102 13.66 -22.68 3.31
N LEU A 103 14.85 -22.59 3.88
CA LEU A 103 15.07 -22.64 5.31
C LEU A 103 15.78 -21.37 5.75
N PHE A 104 15.22 -20.72 6.78
CA PHE A 104 15.86 -19.61 7.48
C PHE A 104 16.17 -20.01 8.91
N LEU A 105 17.33 -19.59 9.43
CA LEU A 105 17.81 -19.90 10.77
C LEU A 105 17.98 -18.61 11.58
N ALA A 106 17.51 -18.64 12.83
CA ALA A 106 17.57 -17.49 13.74
C ALA A 106 19.00 -17.18 14.19
N SER A 107 19.83 -18.21 14.35
CA SER A 107 21.20 -18.12 14.87
C SER A 107 22.02 -19.31 14.37
N PRO A 108 22.56 -19.27 13.13
CA PRO A 108 23.36 -20.36 12.60
C PRO A 108 24.64 -20.56 13.42
N LYS A 109 25.09 -21.81 13.54
CA LYS A 109 26.33 -22.18 14.23
C LYS A 109 27.31 -22.85 13.27
N ASN A 110 28.57 -23.01 13.68
CA ASN A 110 29.57 -23.80 12.95
C ASN A 110 29.81 -23.33 11.50
N GLY A 111 29.70 -22.02 11.24
CA GLY A 111 29.85 -21.46 9.90
C GLY A 111 28.66 -21.68 8.96
N ALA A 112 27.52 -22.17 9.47
CA ALA A 112 26.29 -22.29 8.71
C ALA A 112 25.78 -20.92 8.22
N LYS A 113 25.02 -20.95 7.11
CA LYS A 113 24.37 -19.77 6.55
C LYS A 113 23.08 -19.46 7.33
N ASN A 114 22.63 -18.22 7.27
CA ASN A 114 21.33 -17.82 7.80
C ASN A 114 20.16 -18.36 6.96
N SER A 115 20.41 -18.67 5.68
CA SER A 115 19.39 -19.16 4.75
C SER A 115 19.93 -20.22 3.80
N TYR A 116 19.04 -21.11 3.39
CA TYR A 116 19.28 -22.19 2.43
C TYR A 116 18.08 -22.30 1.49
N SER A 117 18.35 -22.62 0.23
CA SER A 117 17.34 -22.80 -0.81
C SER A 117 17.65 -24.05 -1.62
N TRP A 118 16.61 -24.86 -1.87
CA TRP A 118 16.68 -26.04 -2.72
C TRP A 118 15.62 -25.95 -3.81
N ILE A 119 16.00 -26.35 -5.03
CA ILE A 119 15.08 -26.54 -6.16
C ILE A 119 15.27 -27.98 -6.62
N ASP A 120 14.57 -28.91 -5.96
CA ASP A 120 14.74 -30.35 -6.15
C ASP A 120 13.47 -31.09 -5.71
N ASN A 121 13.02 -32.04 -6.52
CA ASN A 121 11.84 -32.87 -6.28
C ASN A 121 12.17 -34.30 -5.84
N THR A 122 13.43 -34.60 -5.53
CA THR A 122 13.86 -35.89 -4.98
C THR A 122 13.86 -35.92 -3.44
N ALA A 123 14.20 -37.07 -2.86
CA ALA A 123 14.37 -37.21 -1.41
C ALA A 123 15.61 -36.45 -0.87
N GLY A 124 16.50 -35.98 -1.75
CA GLY A 124 17.75 -35.30 -1.38
C GLY A 124 17.53 -34.05 -0.52
N VAL A 125 16.50 -33.25 -0.81
CA VAL A 125 16.13 -32.07 0.01
C VAL A 125 15.92 -32.44 1.48
N TRP A 126 15.26 -33.58 1.72
CA TRP A 126 14.95 -34.02 3.08
C TRP A 126 16.16 -34.62 3.78
N GLU A 127 17.02 -35.32 3.06
CA GLU A 127 18.31 -35.80 3.58
C GLU A 127 19.21 -34.64 4.01
N ASP A 128 19.31 -33.62 3.16
CA ASP A 128 20.07 -32.39 3.44
C ASP A 128 19.50 -31.65 4.66
N LEU A 129 18.19 -31.49 4.75
CA LEU A 129 17.54 -30.84 5.89
C LEU A 129 17.79 -31.59 7.21
N ARG A 130 17.60 -32.92 7.23
CA ARG A 130 17.88 -33.73 8.42
C ARG A 130 19.34 -33.64 8.84
N LYS A 131 20.27 -33.69 7.86
CA LYS A 131 21.70 -33.53 8.11
C LYS A 131 22.00 -32.15 8.69
N LEU A 132 21.48 -31.08 8.08
CA LEU A 132 21.69 -29.72 8.54
C LEU A 132 21.16 -29.53 9.97
N PHE A 133 19.95 -30.00 10.26
CA PHE A 133 19.38 -29.91 11.60
C PHE A 133 20.18 -30.71 12.65
N ALA A 134 20.70 -31.89 12.28
CA ALA A 134 21.59 -32.67 13.14
C ALA A 134 22.96 -31.99 13.36
N GLU A 135 23.53 -31.37 12.32
CA GLU A 135 24.82 -30.66 12.33
C GLU A 135 24.78 -29.35 13.14
N GLN A 136 23.61 -28.77 13.40
CA GLN A 136 23.41 -27.69 14.38
C GLN A 136 23.56 -28.18 15.85
N GLN A 137 24.46 -29.16 16.09
CA GLN A 137 24.67 -30.07 17.24
C GLN A 137 24.51 -29.52 18.67
N LEU A 138 24.50 -28.21 18.88
CA LEU A 138 24.39 -27.60 20.22
C LEU A 138 23.01 -27.02 20.56
N LEU A 139 22.06 -27.03 19.63
CA LEU A 139 20.66 -26.74 19.96
C LEU A 139 19.67 -27.73 19.32
N LYS A 140 19.88 -28.14 18.05
CA LYS A 140 18.76 -28.55 17.16
C LYS A 140 17.70 -27.43 17.11
N PRO A 141 17.09 -27.05 15.98
CA PRO A 141 15.95 -26.14 16.07
C PRO A 141 14.91 -26.74 17.02
N ARG A 142 14.55 -26.04 18.09
CA ARG A 142 13.52 -26.48 19.05
C ARG A 142 12.14 -26.14 18.53
N THR A 143 12.05 -25.09 17.72
CA THR A 143 10.86 -24.63 17.05
C THR A 143 11.14 -24.42 15.57
N ILE A 144 10.31 -25.02 14.71
CA ILE A 144 10.36 -24.87 13.25
C ILE A 144 9.02 -24.30 12.82
N ALA A 145 8.98 -23.03 12.44
CA ALA A 145 7.74 -22.40 11.97
C ALA A 145 7.37 -22.92 10.58
N LEU A 146 6.06 -23.13 10.37
CA LEU A 146 5.44 -23.43 9.07
C LEU A 146 4.26 -22.48 8.83
N ASN A 147 4.03 -22.09 7.58
CA ASN A 147 2.95 -21.19 7.19
C ASN A 147 1.61 -21.93 7.02
N THR A 148 1.04 -22.38 8.14
CA THR A 148 -0.16 -23.25 8.18
C THR A 148 -1.37 -22.60 8.87
N HIS A 149 -1.37 -21.27 9.04
CA HIS A 149 -2.45 -20.57 9.73
C HIS A 149 -3.77 -20.73 8.97
N PRO A 150 -4.90 -21.05 9.63
CA PRO A 150 -6.15 -21.34 8.90
C PRO A 150 -6.82 -20.10 8.27
N GLU A 151 -6.53 -18.90 8.78
CA GLU A 151 -7.30 -17.68 8.45
C GLU A 151 -6.46 -16.47 8.02
N ILE A 152 -5.13 -16.53 8.14
CA ILE A 152 -4.25 -15.38 7.80
C ILE A 152 -3.52 -15.76 6.53
N ALA A 153 -3.92 -15.16 5.40
CA ALA A 153 -3.41 -15.51 4.07
C ALA A 153 -1.87 -15.50 4.01
N PHE A 154 -1.25 -14.46 4.55
CA PHE A 154 0.20 -14.28 4.62
C PHE A 154 0.93 -15.25 5.56
N ALA A 155 0.20 -16.10 6.28
CA ALA A 155 0.74 -17.16 7.13
C ALA A 155 0.13 -18.54 6.81
N SER A 156 -0.54 -18.67 5.66
CA SER A 156 -1.35 -19.86 5.27
C SER A 156 -0.87 -20.51 3.96
N GLY A 157 0.30 -20.13 3.44
CA GLY A 157 0.74 -20.54 2.11
C GLY A 157 1.14 -22.01 1.96
N LEU A 158 1.38 -22.74 3.06
CA LEU A 158 1.78 -24.15 2.99
C LEU A 158 0.58 -25.05 2.67
N HIS A 159 0.55 -25.59 1.46
CA HIS A 159 -0.48 -26.54 1.06
C HIS A 159 -0.45 -27.83 1.91
N ALA A 160 -1.64 -28.35 2.24
CA ALA A 160 -1.81 -29.56 3.06
C ALA A 160 -0.98 -30.76 2.59
N GLY A 161 -0.92 -31.02 1.28
CA GLY A 161 -0.11 -32.13 0.75
C GLY A 161 1.40 -31.93 0.88
N GLU A 162 1.89 -30.68 0.89
CA GLU A 162 3.30 -30.41 1.21
C GLU A 162 3.55 -30.52 2.72
N LEU A 163 2.61 -30.13 3.59
CA LEU A 163 2.69 -30.39 5.02
C LEU A 163 2.80 -31.89 5.33
N ASP A 164 1.97 -32.72 4.72
CA ASP A 164 2.02 -34.19 4.85
C ASP A 164 3.38 -34.73 4.40
N THR A 165 3.90 -34.19 3.29
CA THR A 165 5.19 -34.59 2.72
C THR A 165 6.34 -34.23 3.65
N ILE A 166 6.40 -32.99 4.15
CA ILE A 166 7.46 -32.52 5.05
C ILE A 166 7.43 -33.33 6.35
N SER A 167 6.25 -33.54 6.92
CA SER A 167 6.08 -34.28 8.18
C SER A 167 6.57 -35.71 8.04
N SER A 168 6.13 -36.40 6.98
CA SER A 168 6.54 -37.78 6.70
C SER A 168 8.04 -37.90 6.40
N ALA A 169 8.59 -36.94 5.65
CA ALA A 169 9.97 -37.00 5.23
C ALA A 169 10.95 -36.65 6.36
N LEU A 170 10.67 -35.62 7.16
CA LEU A 170 11.54 -35.27 8.28
C LEU A 170 11.41 -36.24 9.45
N GLY A 171 10.23 -36.85 9.63
CA GLY A 171 9.93 -37.81 10.70
C GLY A 171 9.62 -37.13 12.03
N ASP A 172 9.09 -37.94 12.96
CA ASP A 172 8.49 -37.47 14.23
C ASP A 172 9.42 -36.57 15.05
N GLU A 173 10.73 -36.85 15.08
CA GLU A 173 11.72 -36.04 15.81
C GLU A 173 11.67 -34.54 15.47
N TRP A 174 11.45 -34.22 14.20
CA TRP A 174 11.40 -32.85 13.69
C TRP A 174 9.96 -32.36 13.55
N ALA A 175 9.02 -33.23 13.19
CA ALA A 175 7.61 -32.88 13.07
C ALA A 175 7.01 -32.44 14.43
N ASP A 176 7.45 -33.05 15.54
CA ASP A 176 7.06 -32.66 16.91
C ASP A 176 7.50 -31.23 17.28
N ARG A 177 8.32 -30.58 16.45
CA ARG A 177 8.86 -29.23 16.66
C ARG A 177 8.21 -28.19 15.77
N PHE A 178 7.28 -28.61 14.90
CA PHE A 178 6.54 -27.67 14.08
C PHE A 178 5.68 -26.77 14.95
N VAL A 179 5.77 -25.47 14.70
CA VAL A 179 5.00 -24.46 15.41
C VAL A 179 4.27 -23.56 14.42
N LEU A 180 3.14 -23.04 14.86
CA LEU A 180 2.40 -22.01 14.16
C LEU A 180 2.72 -20.66 14.81
N GLU A 181 3.43 -19.81 14.09
CA GLU A 181 3.72 -18.43 14.50
C GLU A 181 3.35 -17.49 13.34
N PRO A 182 2.11 -17.00 13.28
CA PRO A 182 1.61 -16.26 12.13
C PRO A 182 2.21 -14.87 11.99
N MET A 183 2.71 -14.26 13.07
CA MET A 183 3.28 -12.91 13.00
C MET A 183 4.65 -12.90 12.32
N LEU A 184 5.38 -14.02 12.30
CA LEU A 184 6.66 -14.12 11.60
C LEU A 184 6.51 -13.84 10.09
N PRO A 185 5.73 -14.61 9.31
CA PRO A 185 5.58 -14.36 7.89
C PRO A 185 4.81 -13.06 7.61
N VAL A 186 3.85 -12.67 8.47
CA VAL A 186 3.14 -11.39 8.36
C VAL A 186 4.10 -10.22 8.43
N GLU A 187 4.96 -10.14 9.45
CA GLU A 187 5.91 -9.03 9.57
C GLU A 187 6.99 -9.07 8.49
N VAL A 188 7.45 -10.28 8.09
CA VAL A 188 8.37 -10.41 6.97
C VAL A 188 7.78 -9.81 5.71
N VAL A 189 6.49 -9.99 5.41
CA VAL A 189 5.84 -9.40 4.22
C VAL A 189 5.54 -7.91 4.43
N ALA A 190 4.97 -7.55 5.59
CA ALA A 190 4.51 -6.21 5.90
C ALA A 190 5.66 -5.18 5.89
N THR A 191 6.86 -5.60 6.27
CA THR A 191 8.01 -4.69 6.41
C THR A 191 8.30 -3.96 5.08
N MET A 192 8.36 -2.64 5.09
CA MET A 192 8.78 -1.83 3.96
C MET A 192 10.19 -1.36 4.23
N VAL A 193 11.15 -1.91 3.50
CA VAL A 193 12.54 -1.49 3.63
C VAL A 193 12.71 -0.02 3.21
N PRO A 194 13.52 0.80 3.91
CA PRO A 194 13.63 2.23 3.67
C PRO A 194 13.90 2.63 2.21
N SER A 195 14.65 1.80 1.48
CA SER A 195 14.99 2.02 0.07
C SER A 195 13.78 1.95 -0.88
N ARG A 196 12.62 1.47 -0.44
CA ARG A 196 11.35 1.49 -1.22
C ARG A 196 10.70 2.85 -1.26
N LEU A 197 10.77 3.61 -0.16
CA LEU A 197 9.99 4.84 0.01
C LEU A 197 10.19 5.87 -1.13
N PRO A 198 11.41 6.12 -1.64
CA PRO A 198 11.60 7.06 -2.74
C PRO A 198 10.84 6.67 -4.02
N TRP A 199 10.79 5.37 -4.35
CA TRP A 199 10.03 4.87 -5.49
C TRP A 199 8.54 4.86 -5.20
N TYR A 200 8.14 4.46 -3.99
CA TYR A 200 6.73 4.47 -3.58
C TYR A 200 6.12 5.87 -3.64
N ARG A 201 6.86 6.91 -3.23
CA ARG A 201 6.44 8.31 -3.37
C ARG A 201 6.22 8.72 -4.83
N ARG A 202 7.09 8.29 -5.74
CA ARG A 202 6.93 8.55 -7.19
C ARG A 202 5.71 7.82 -7.77
N MET A 203 5.42 6.63 -7.27
CA MET A 203 4.22 5.89 -7.65
C MET A 203 2.96 6.62 -7.17
N GLN A 204 2.92 7.06 -5.91
CA GLN A 204 1.79 7.85 -5.38
C GLN A 204 1.59 9.17 -6.13
N GLU A 205 2.69 9.87 -6.43
CA GLU A 205 2.64 11.10 -7.24
C GLU A 205 2.13 10.83 -8.66
N THR A 206 2.48 9.68 -9.25
CA THR A 206 1.95 9.26 -10.56
C THR A 206 0.46 8.94 -10.47
N ALA A 207 0.00 8.27 -9.40
CA ALA A 207 -1.42 8.00 -9.18
C ALA A 207 -2.21 9.31 -9.11
N TRP A 208 -1.75 10.27 -8.31
CA TRP A 208 -2.31 11.63 -8.25
C TRP A 208 -2.33 12.31 -9.62
N ALA A 209 -1.23 12.30 -10.37
CA ALA A 209 -1.17 12.93 -11.69
C ALA A 209 -2.17 12.33 -12.70
N ILE A 210 -2.38 11.00 -12.64
CA ILE A 210 -3.38 10.33 -13.49
C ILE A 210 -4.80 10.73 -13.08
N ILE A 211 -5.08 10.77 -11.78
CA ILE A 211 -6.38 11.18 -11.25
C ILE A 211 -6.66 12.64 -11.63
N GLU A 212 -5.69 13.55 -11.47
CA GLU A 212 -5.83 14.96 -11.87
C GLU A 212 -6.07 15.12 -13.38
N GLU A 213 -5.39 14.35 -14.22
CA GLU A 213 -5.63 14.40 -15.68
C GLU A 213 -7.01 13.83 -16.02
N ALA A 214 -7.40 12.71 -15.40
CA ALA A 214 -8.72 12.11 -15.60
C ALA A 214 -9.85 13.06 -15.18
N PHE A 215 -9.71 13.72 -14.04
CA PHE A 215 -10.70 14.66 -13.50
C PHE A 215 -10.44 16.08 -14.01
N SER A 216 -10.25 16.21 -15.32
CA SER A 216 -10.06 17.50 -16.01
C SER A 216 -10.84 17.56 -17.31
N GLU A 217 -10.95 18.78 -17.86
CA GLU A 217 -11.58 19.05 -19.15
C GLU A 217 -10.83 18.45 -20.35
N LYS A 218 -9.60 17.95 -20.14
CA LYS A 218 -8.85 17.25 -21.18
C LYS A 218 -9.43 15.86 -21.49
N VAL A 219 -10.13 15.27 -20.52
CA VAL A 219 -10.65 13.89 -20.60
C VAL A 219 -12.16 13.86 -20.46
N ILE A 220 -12.72 14.67 -19.56
CA ILE A 220 -14.17 14.74 -19.31
C ILE A 220 -14.80 15.83 -20.17
N VAL A 221 -15.79 15.43 -20.97
CA VAL A 221 -16.71 16.34 -21.64
C VAL A 221 -18.10 16.17 -21.00
N PRO A 222 -18.57 17.14 -20.20
CA PRO A 222 -19.89 17.07 -19.58
C PRO A 222 -21.00 16.83 -20.61
N GLY A 223 -21.97 15.99 -20.26
CA GLY A 223 -23.04 15.54 -21.15
C GLY A 223 -22.66 14.42 -22.12
N LYS A 224 -21.36 14.05 -22.21
CA LYS A 224 -20.88 13.00 -23.13
C LYS A 224 -20.08 11.90 -22.43
N THR A 225 -19.01 12.26 -21.71
CA THR A 225 -18.14 11.28 -21.05
C THR A 225 -18.86 10.58 -19.90
N THR A 226 -18.73 9.27 -19.83
CA THR A 226 -19.30 8.41 -18.78
C THR A 226 -18.23 7.99 -17.75
N ALA A 227 -18.68 7.51 -16.60
CA ALA A 227 -17.76 7.02 -15.56
C ALA A 227 -16.97 5.79 -16.05
N LEU A 228 -17.63 4.85 -16.72
CA LEU A 228 -16.98 3.66 -17.30
C LEU A 228 -15.91 4.01 -18.33
N GLU A 229 -16.17 4.98 -19.22
CA GLU A 229 -15.14 5.44 -20.17
C GLU A 229 -13.91 5.97 -19.43
N LEU A 230 -14.11 6.66 -18.31
CA LEU A 230 -13.02 7.18 -17.50
C LEU A 230 -12.23 6.07 -16.78
N GLU A 231 -12.89 5.05 -16.25
CA GLU A 231 -12.23 3.86 -15.66
C GLU A 231 -11.28 3.19 -16.66
N TRP A 232 -11.75 2.99 -17.91
CA TRP A 232 -10.94 2.41 -18.97
C TRP A 232 -9.83 3.34 -19.41
N TRP A 233 -10.12 4.64 -19.55
CA TRP A 233 -9.10 5.64 -19.88
C TRP A 233 -7.96 5.64 -18.86
N MET A 234 -8.27 5.66 -17.55
CA MET A 234 -7.25 5.63 -16.49
C MET A 234 -6.39 4.37 -16.60
N ARG A 235 -7.01 3.21 -16.82
CA ARG A 235 -6.31 1.92 -16.95
C ARG A 235 -5.44 1.84 -18.21
N GLU A 236 -5.88 2.39 -19.33
CA GLU A 236 -5.09 2.46 -20.56
C GLU A 236 -3.93 3.43 -20.44
N LYS A 237 -4.18 4.61 -19.86
CA LYS A 237 -3.19 5.65 -19.64
C LYS A 237 -2.03 5.14 -18.78
N ILE A 238 -2.32 4.50 -17.65
CA ILE A 238 -1.27 4.02 -16.75
C ILE A 238 -0.46 2.86 -17.36
N GLN A 239 -1.11 1.96 -18.12
CA GLN A 239 -0.42 0.90 -18.86
C GLN A 239 0.50 1.44 -19.95
N SER A 240 0.15 2.56 -20.60
CA SER A 240 1.03 3.21 -21.57
C SER A 240 2.36 3.71 -20.97
N LEU A 241 2.42 3.83 -19.63
CA LEU A 241 3.60 4.25 -18.87
C LEU A 241 4.39 3.07 -18.29
N ASN A 242 4.08 1.83 -18.69
CA ASN A 242 4.64 0.56 -18.19
C ASN A 242 4.28 0.22 -16.72
N TYR A 243 3.27 0.89 -16.16
CA TYR A 243 2.63 0.49 -14.91
C TYR A 243 1.49 -0.49 -15.19
N THR A 244 0.88 -1.04 -14.15
CA THR A 244 -0.45 -1.66 -14.22
C THR A 244 -1.30 -1.18 -13.04
N THR A 245 -2.44 -1.82 -12.80
CA THR A 245 -3.34 -1.61 -11.67
C THR A 245 -3.58 -2.94 -10.98
N TRP A 246 -3.80 -2.94 -9.66
CA TRP A 246 -4.07 -4.18 -8.90
C TRP A 246 -5.56 -4.52 -8.81
N PHE A 247 -6.41 -3.60 -9.22
CA PHE A 247 -7.85 -3.76 -9.42
C PHE A 247 -8.30 -2.93 -10.64
N GLN A 248 -9.53 -3.16 -11.12
CA GLN A 248 -10.11 -2.27 -12.14
C GLN A 248 -10.43 -0.93 -11.47
N PRO A 249 -9.92 0.22 -11.97
CA PRO A 249 -10.27 1.53 -11.43
C PRO A 249 -11.78 1.70 -11.31
N GLY A 250 -12.23 2.30 -10.21
CA GLY A 250 -13.63 2.63 -10.01
C GLY A 250 -13.86 4.13 -10.16
N VAL A 251 -14.85 4.54 -10.94
CA VAL A 251 -15.28 5.94 -11.03
C VAL A 251 -16.77 6.04 -10.78
N TYR A 252 -17.18 6.98 -9.93
CA TYR A 252 -18.57 7.08 -9.46
C TYR A 252 -19.07 8.51 -9.51
N ILE A 253 -20.31 8.67 -9.96
CA ILE A 253 -21.07 9.92 -9.76
C ILE A 253 -21.80 9.79 -8.42
N LEU A 254 -21.39 10.58 -7.43
CA LEU A 254 -21.89 10.47 -6.08
C LEU A 254 -23.29 11.10 -5.95
N THR A 255 -24.21 10.31 -5.41
CA THR A 255 -25.58 10.72 -5.09
C THR A 255 -25.89 10.38 -3.63
N ALA A 256 -27.10 10.71 -3.16
CA ALA A 256 -27.57 10.29 -1.84
C ALA A 256 -27.61 8.76 -1.64
N GLU A 257 -27.49 7.95 -2.70
CA GLU A 257 -27.40 6.49 -2.60
C GLU A 257 -26.01 5.97 -2.16
N GLY A 258 -24.98 6.83 -2.21
CA GLY A 258 -23.61 6.54 -1.74
C GLY A 258 -22.73 5.74 -2.70
N PHE A 259 -21.62 5.21 -2.18
CA PHE A 259 -20.60 4.44 -2.91
C PHE A 259 -20.09 3.22 -2.08
N PRO A 260 -19.91 2.03 -2.69
CA PRO A 260 -20.62 1.56 -3.89
C PRO A 260 -22.14 1.60 -3.68
N LEU A 261 -22.90 1.75 -4.77
CA LEU A 261 -24.37 1.89 -4.66
C LEU A 261 -24.97 0.69 -3.93
N LYS A 262 -25.98 0.90 -3.07
CA LYS A 262 -26.67 -0.19 -2.36
C LYS A 262 -27.21 -1.29 -3.30
N LYS A 263 -27.48 -0.97 -4.57
CA LYS A 263 -27.93 -1.90 -5.62
C LYS A 263 -26.84 -2.83 -6.15
N GLU A 264 -25.56 -2.55 -5.89
CA GLU A 264 -24.46 -3.36 -6.45
C GLU A 264 -24.38 -4.77 -5.86
N ARG A 265 -24.99 -4.99 -4.69
CA ARG A 265 -24.95 -6.30 -4.01
C ARG A 265 -25.88 -7.35 -4.63
N THR A 266 -26.74 -6.98 -5.57
CA THR A 266 -27.72 -7.90 -6.19
C THR A 266 -27.84 -7.80 -7.71
N ALA A 267 -27.19 -6.81 -8.34
CA ALA A 267 -27.25 -6.61 -9.78
C ALA A 267 -26.21 -7.48 -10.50
N SER A 268 -26.58 -8.05 -11.65
CA SER A 268 -25.62 -8.71 -12.53
C SER A 268 -24.57 -7.70 -13.03
N ARG A 269 -23.37 -8.16 -13.40
CA ARG A 269 -22.32 -7.32 -14.02
C ARG A 269 -22.80 -6.49 -15.22
N ASN A 270 -23.84 -6.94 -15.91
CA ASN A 270 -24.46 -6.23 -17.03
C ASN A 270 -25.49 -5.18 -16.58
N GLU A 271 -26.20 -5.40 -15.47
CA GLU A 271 -27.13 -4.43 -14.88
C GLU A 271 -26.40 -3.30 -14.15
N LEU A 272 -25.29 -3.63 -13.49
CA LEU A 272 -24.34 -2.65 -12.95
C LEU A 272 -23.91 -1.66 -14.04
N ARG A 273 -23.51 -2.17 -15.21
CA ARG A 273 -23.10 -1.37 -16.37
C ARG A 273 -24.24 -0.62 -17.07
N ALA A 274 -25.50 -1.04 -16.89
CA ALA A 274 -26.65 -0.42 -17.55
C ALA A 274 -27.27 0.74 -16.74
N SER A 275 -27.06 0.77 -15.41
CA SER A 275 -27.40 1.93 -14.57
C SER A 275 -26.21 2.85 -14.24
N ALA A 276 -24.97 2.39 -14.48
CA ALA A 276 -23.74 3.08 -14.09
C ALA A 276 -23.32 4.27 -14.97
N ASP A 277 -23.86 4.46 -16.17
CA ASP A 277 -23.23 5.37 -17.13
C ASP A 277 -24.19 6.39 -17.76
N ARG A 278 -24.96 7.11 -16.93
CA ARG A 278 -25.40 8.42 -17.42
C ARG A 278 -24.13 9.28 -17.62
N PRO A 279 -24.07 10.11 -18.68
CA PRO A 279 -22.94 11.01 -18.84
C PRO A 279 -22.77 11.90 -17.61
N ILE A 280 -21.53 12.18 -17.25
CA ILE A 280 -21.14 13.13 -16.22
C ILE A 280 -21.71 14.50 -16.59
N GLN A 281 -22.39 15.18 -15.68
CA GLN A 281 -23.06 16.47 -15.90
C GLN A 281 -22.43 17.58 -15.08
N HIS A 282 -22.69 18.83 -15.47
CA HIS A 282 -22.41 19.98 -14.63
C HIS A 282 -23.11 19.87 -13.27
N GLY A 283 -22.39 20.23 -12.23
CA GLY A 283 -22.79 20.10 -10.84
C GLY A 283 -22.62 18.69 -10.26
N ASP A 284 -22.12 17.70 -10.99
CA ASP A 284 -21.84 16.39 -10.40
C ASP A 284 -20.65 16.45 -9.44
N LEU A 285 -20.79 15.76 -8.31
CA LEU A 285 -19.68 15.33 -7.47
C LEU A 285 -19.25 13.94 -7.94
N ILE A 286 -18.00 13.80 -8.35
CA ILE A 286 -17.45 12.54 -8.83
C ILE A 286 -16.36 12.03 -7.89
N HIS A 287 -16.17 10.72 -7.84
CA HIS A 287 -15.19 10.03 -7.02
C HIS A 287 -14.45 9.00 -7.87
N THR A 288 -13.18 8.78 -7.55
CA THR A 288 -12.41 7.67 -8.11
C THR A 288 -11.76 6.87 -7.00
N ASP A 289 -11.59 5.58 -7.24
CA ASP A 289 -10.75 4.66 -6.50
C ASP A 289 -9.73 4.05 -7.45
N PHE A 290 -8.45 4.36 -7.23
CA PHE A 290 -7.37 4.11 -8.18
C PHE A 290 -6.04 3.72 -7.53
N GLY A 291 -5.60 2.49 -7.78
CA GLY A 291 -4.31 1.97 -7.32
C GLY A 291 -3.40 1.52 -8.45
N VAL A 292 -2.16 2.03 -8.47
CA VAL A 292 -1.15 1.67 -9.49
C VAL A 292 -0.22 0.58 -8.96
N THR A 293 0.22 -0.29 -9.86
CA THR A 293 1.20 -1.35 -9.59
C THR A 293 2.46 -1.13 -10.40
N ALA A 294 3.61 -1.09 -9.72
CA ALA A 294 4.94 -1.10 -10.34
C ALA A 294 6.00 -1.56 -9.33
N LEU A 295 7.12 -2.10 -9.83
CA LEU A 295 8.24 -2.55 -8.99
C LEU A 295 7.81 -3.53 -7.87
N GLY A 296 6.76 -4.31 -8.10
CA GLY A 296 6.19 -5.24 -7.11
C GLY A 296 5.47 -4.56 -5.94
N LEU A 297 5.13 -3.27 -6.05
CA LEU A 297 4.38 -2.49 -5.07
C LEU A 297 3.05 -2.00 -5.66
N ASN A 298 2.12 -1.63 -4.79
CA ASN A 298 0.79 -1.13 -5.10
C ASN A 298 0.49 0.12 -4.26
N THR A 299 -0.10 1.13 -4.87
CA THR A 299 -0.68 2.29 -4.18
C THR A 299 -2.18 2.13 -4.02
N ASP A 300 -2.77 2.96 -3.16
CA ASP A 300 -4.20 3.18 -3.09
C ASP A 300 -4.54 4.66 -2.94
N THR A 301 -5.53 5.14 -3.69
CA THR A 301 -5.86 6.57 -3.72
C THR A 301 -7.30 6.80 -4.14
N GLN A 302 -8.03 7.57 -3.33
CA GLN A 302 -9.38 8.00 -3.63
C GLN A 302 -9.51 9.52 -3.53
N HIS A 303 -9.88 10.14 -4.64
CA HIS A 303 -10.09 11.60 -4.73
C HIS A 303 -11.49 11.93 -5.22
N LEU A 304 -11.88 13.17 -4.95
CA LEU A 304 -13.14 13.78 -5.34
C LEU A 304 -12.94 14.84 -6.42
N GLY A 305 -13.78 14.82 -7.44
CA GLY A 305 -13.88 15.87 -8.45
C GLY A 305 -15.22 16.60 -8.39
N TYR A 306 -15.26 17.86 -8.80
CA TYR A 306 -16.49 18.62 -8.98
C TYR A 306 -16.57 19.19 -10.39
N VAL A 307 -17.70 18.98 -11.06
CA VAL A 307 -17.93 19.46 -12.42
C VAL A 307 -18.59 20.84 -12.36
N LEU A 308 -17.87 21.88 -12.72
CA LEU A 308 -18.37 23.26 -12.69
C LEU A 308 -19.39 23.51 -13.80
N TYR A 309 -20.41 24.33 -13.59
CA TYR A 309 -21.23 24.85 -14.70
C TYR A 309 -20.40 25.80 -15.59
N PRO A 310 -20.82 26.02 -16.85
CA PRO A 310 -20.10 26.92 -17.75
C PRO A 310 -19.90 28.32 -17.15
N GLY A 311 -18.64 28.76 -17.07
CA GLY A 311 -18.25 30.06 -16.51
C GLY A 311 -18.10 30.11 -14.98
N GLU A 312 -18.43 29.03 -14.25
CA GLU A 312 -18.16 28.94 -12.81
C GLU A 312 -16.67 28.71 -12.50
N THR A 313 -16.29 29.04 -11.27
CA THR A 313 -14.95 28.93 -10.72
C THR A 313 -14.98 28.18 -9.37
N GLU A 314 -13.81 27.95 -8.74
CA GLU A 314 -13.72 27.38 -7.39
C GLU A 314 -14.59 28.13 -6.36
N ALA A 315 -14.80 29.44 -6.55
CA ALA A 315 -15.61 30.27 -5.66
C ALA A 315 -17.11 29.97 -5.72
N ASP A 316 -17.57 29.32 -6.80
CA ASP A 316 -18.98 29.02 -7.05
C ASP A 316 -19.39 27.63 -6.56
N ILE A 317 -18.43 26.81 -6.09
CA ILE A 317 -18.69 25.49 -5.52
C ILE A 317 -19.61 25.63 -4.30
N PRO A 318 -20.69 24.83 -4.18
CA PRO A 318 -21.56 24.86 -3.02
C PRO A 318 -20.77 24.68 -1.71
N LYS A 319 -21.04 25.53 -0.72
CA LYS A 319 -20.30 25.53 0.55
C LYS A 319 -20.44 24.20 1.28
N GLY A 320 -21.63 23.59 1.24
CA GLY A 320 -21.85 22.26 1.82
C GLY A 320 -20.94 21.18 1.22
N MET A 321 -20.52 21.30 -0.04
CA MET A 321 -19.56 20.35 -0.64
C MET A 321 -18.16 20.54 -0.05
N ILE A 322 -17.69 21.79 0.05
CA ILE A 322 -16.38 22.13 0.62
C ILE A 322 -16.32 21.67 2.09
N GLU A 323 -17.38 21.90 2.86
CA GLU A 323 -17.45 21.47 4.26
C GLU A 323 -17.53 19.94 4.40
N GLY A 324 -18.11 19.24 3.43
CA GLY A 324 -18.05 17.78 3.35
C GLY A 324 -16.62 17.25 3.18
N LEU A 325 -15.86 17.81 2.23
CA LEU A 325 -14.44 17.46 2.03
C LEU A 325 -13.60 17.71 3.28
N LYS A 326 -13.75 18.89 3.92
CA LYS A 326 -13.05 19.19 5.18
C LYS A 326 -13.42 18.22 6.30
N LYS A 327 -14.70 17.81 6.39
CA LYS A 327 -15.15 16.84 7.39
C LYS A 327 -14.46 15.48 7.21
N VAL A 328 -14.34 14.98 5.98
CA VAL A 328 -13.62 13.72 5.75
C VAL A 328 -12.11 13.87 5.97
N ASN A 329 -11.49 15.00 5.61
CA ASN A 329 -10.08 15.25 5.96
C ASN A 329 -9.86 15.26 7.48
N ARG A 330 -10.83 15.77 8.25
CA ARG A 330 -10.77 15.68 9.72
C ARG A 330 -10.82 14.23 10.20
N LEU A 331 -11.62 13.38 9.56
CA LEU A 331 -11.66 11.95 9.88
C LEU A 331 -10.34 11.24 9.54
N GLN A 332 -9.66 11.61 8.45
CA GLN A 332 -8.28 11.16 8.16
C GLN A 332 -7.31 11.54 9.29
N ASP A 333 -7.40 12.77 9.80
CA ASP A 333 -6.56 13.23 10.93
C ASP A 333 -6.83 12.43 12.21
N ILE A 334 -8.11 12.11 12.49
CA ILE A 334 -8.51 11.30 13.65
C ILE A 334 -7.87 9.91 13.55
N VAL A 335 -8.01 9.22 12.40
CA VAL A 335 -7.46 7.86 12.24
C VAL A 335 -5.94 7.89 12.33
N LYS A 336 -5.27 8.74 11.55
CA LYS A 336 -3.80 8.91 11.55
C LYS A 336 -3.26 9.24 12.95
N GLY A 337 -3.99 10.08 13.71
CA GLY A 337 -3.63 10.46 15.08
C GLY A 337 -3.74 9.30 16.10
N ASN A 338 -4.69 8.38 15.89
CA ASN A 338 -4.93 7.22 16.75
C ASN A 338 -4.08 5.99 16.38
N MET A 339 -3.45 5.97 15.21
CA MET A 339 -2.51 4.92 14.81
C MET A 339 -1.22 4.96 15.65
N LYS A 340 -1.19 4.17 16.73
CA LYS A 340 -0.01 4.02 17.59
C LYS A 340 0.60 2.64 17.41
N ILE A 341 1.91 2.60 17.16
CA ILE A 341 2.67 1.35 16.99
C ILE A 341 2.43 0.43 18.18
N GLY A 342 2.18 -0.85 17.91
CA GLY A 342 1.90 -1.89 18.89
C GLY A 342 0.44 -1.98 19.37
N LEU A 343 -0.42 -1.00 19.09
CA LEU A 343 -1.87 -1.17 19.29
C LEU A 343 -2.45 -2.08 18.23
N THR A 344 -3.49 -2.84 18.57
CA THR A 344 -4.21 -3.64 17.58
C THR A 344 -5.09 -2.76 16.70
N GLY A 345 -5.35 -3.16 15.46
CA GLY A 345 -6.24 -2.42 14.57
C GLY A 345 -7.62 -2.18 15.18
N ASN A 346 -8.16 -3.12 15.94
CA ASN A 346 -9.43 -2.99 16.66
C ASN A 346 -9.36 -1.97 17.80
N LYS A 347 -8.21 -1.82 18.47
CA LYS A 347 -8.02 -0.74 19.47
C LYS A 347 -7.97 0.62 18.78
N ILE A 348 -7.26 0.72 17.66
CA ILE A 348 -7.18 1.96 16.87
C ILE A 348 -8.56 2.33 16.34
N LEU A 349 -9.28 1.39 15.71
CA LEU A 349 -10.64 1.58 15.21
C LEU A 349 -11.59 2.10 16.29
N ARG A 350 -11.61 1.46 17.47
CA ARG A 350 -12.47 1.89 18.58
C ARG A 350 -12.14 3.30 19.06
N ALA A 351 -10.86 3.65 19.16
CA ALA A 351 -10.43 4.99 19.57
C ALA A 351 -10.84 6.04 18.52
N SER A 352 -10.60 5.77 17.24
CA SER A 352 -10.98 6.64 16.13
C SER A 352 -12.50 6.83 16.05
N LEU A 353 -13.29 5.76 16.16
CA LEU A 353 -14.75 5.84 16.15
C LEU A 353 -15.31 6.56 17.37
N ALA A 354 -14.67 6.45 18.54
CA ALA A 354 -15.06 7.22 19.71
C ALA A 354 -14.84 8.72 19.48
N GLN A 355 -13.65 9.11 19.05
CA GLN A 355 -13.34 10.51 18.76
C GLN A 355 -14.21 11.07 17.61
N MET A 356 -14.44 10.27 16.56
CA MET A 356 -15.33 10.61 15.45
C MET A 356 -16.75 10.93 15.93
N ARG A 357 -17.32 10.12 16.85
CA ARG A 357 -18.63 10.39 17.46
C ARG A 357 -18.62 11.64 18.34
N ASP A 358 -17.57 11.83 19.14
CA ASP A 358 -17.44 13.00 20.01
C ASP A 358 -17.33 14.32 19.20
N GLU A 359 -16.74 14.25 18.01
CA GLU A 359 -16.66 15.38 17.06
C GLU A 359 -17.89 15.50 16.13
N GLY A 360 -18.91 14.64 16.30
CA GLY A 360 -20.16 14.70 15.52
C GLY A 360 -20.00 14.34 14.04
N ILE A 361 -19.02 13.51 13.71
CA ILE A 361 -18.77 13.02 12.35
C ILE A 361 -19.52 11.69 12.16
N GLU A 362 -20.32 11.62 11.11
CA GLU A 362 -20.95 10.37 10.62
C GLU A 362 -20.13 9.85 9.44
N GLY A 363 -20.00 8.52 9.28
CA GLY A 363 -19.07 7.93 8.33
C GLY A 363 -18.65 6.50 8.66
N LYS A 364 -17.59 6.01 8.00
CA LYS A 364 -16.98 4.70 8.26
C LYS A 364 -15.46 4.74 8.06
N ILE A 365 -14.76 3.88 8.80
CA ILE A 365 -13.30 3.70 8.72
C ILE A 365 -13.00 2.26 8.26
N TYR A 366 -12.16 2.08 7.24
CA TYR A 366 -11.88 0.77 6.65
C TYR A 366 -10.45 0.64 6.12
N CYS A 367 -9.50 1.20 6.87
CA CYS A 367 -8.10 1.29 6.51
C CYS A 367 -7.38 -0.08 6.55
N HIS A 368 -6.40 -0.26 5.68
CA HIS A 368 -5.64 -1.50 5.56
C HIS A 368 -4.16 -1.24 5.27
N PRO A 369 -3.28 -2.21 5.58
CA PRO A 369 -1.91 -2.20 5.08
C PRO A 369 -1.90 -2.25 3.54
N THR A 370 -0.95 -1.54 2.93
CA THR A 370 -0.70 -1.54 1.47
C THR A 370 0.78 -1.81 1.20
N GLY A 371 1.12 -2.15 -0.05
CA GLY A 371 2.49 -2.52 -0.41
C GLY A 371 2.55 -3.54 -1.54
N GLU A 372 3.13 -4.72 -1.29
CA GLU A 372 3.28 -5.78 -2.32
C GLU A 372 1.94 -6.36 -2.80
N TRP A 373 0.90 -6.22 -1.98
CA TRP A 373 -0.50 -6.40 -2.33
C TRP A 373 -1.26 -5.11 -2.01
N GLY A 374 -2.35 -4.81 -2.73
CA GLY A 374 -3.23 -3.69 -2.36
C GLY A 374 -3.76 -3.83 -0.93
N HIS A 375 -4.30 -5.00 -0.60
CA HIS A 375 -4.52 -5.44 0.77
C HIS A 375 -3.33 -6.27 1.28
N SER A 376 -2.30 -5.59 1.78
CA SER A 376 -1.03 -6.21 2.19
C SER A 376 -1.12 -6.91 3.57
N ALA A 377 0.00 -7.45 4.04
CA ALA A 377 0.10 -8.06 5.36
C ALA A 377 0.13 -6.99 6.45
N GLY A 378 -0.64 -7.17 7.52
CA GLY A 378 -0.69 -6.23 8.64
C GLY A 378 -2.07 -6.19 9.30
N THR A 379 -2.21 -5.33 10.31
CA THR A 379 -3.49 -5.18 11.00
C THR A 379 -4.50 -4.41 10.16
N VAL A 380 -5.75 -4.85 10.14
CA VAL A 380 -6.84 -4.10 9.49
C VAL A 380 -7.50 -3.18 10.51
N ILE A 381 -7.87 -1.96 10.11
CA ILE A 381 -8.54 -0.97 10.95
C ILE A 381 -9.93 -0.71 10.38
N GLY A 382 -10.86 -1.61 10.73
CA GLY A 382 -12.26 -1.56 10.28
C GLY A 382 -12.46 -2.12 8.87
N MET A 383 -13.73 -2.38 8.53
CA MET A 383 -14.19 -2.65 7.18
C MET A 383 -15.55 -1.98 7.00
N THR A 384 -15.99 -1.70 5.78
CA THR A 384 -17.28 -1.04 5.51
C THR A 384 -18.48 -1.72 6.18
N ASN A 385 -18.40 -3.02 6.44
CA ASN A 385 -19.41 -3.81 7.17
C ASN A 385 -19.03 -4.20 8.61
N LEU A 386 -17.78 -3.94 9.06
CA LEU A 386 -17.27 -4.33 10.38
C LEU A 386 -16.69 -3.11 11.12
N GLN A 387 -17.57 -2.30 11.71
CA GLN A 387 -17.16 -1.12 12.50
C GLN A 387 -17.00 -1.42 14.00
N ASP A 388 -17.48 -2.58 14.48
CA ASP A 388 -17.28 -3.01 15.88
C ASP A 388 -15.94 -3.71 16.12
N GLY A 389 -15.27 -4.09 15.03
CA GLY A 389 -13.99 -4.78 15.02
C GLY A 389 -13.89 -5.79 13.88
N VAL A 390 -12.67 -6.02 13.40
CA VAL A 390 -12.35 -7.03 12.40
C VAL A 390 -11.77 -8.25 13.11
N PRO A 391 -12.46 -9.41 13.11
CA PRO A 391 -11.94 -10.62 13.70
C PRO A 391 -10.58 -11.00 13.10
N ILE A 392 -9.64 -11.41 13.95
CA ILE A 392 -8.29 -11.90 13.62
C ILE A 392 -7.40 -10.81 13.01
N LEU A 393 -7.76 -10.26 11.86
CA LEU A 393 -6.96 -9.26 11.16
C LEU A 393 -6.86 -7.94 11.93
N GLY A 394 -7.91 -7.55 12.66
CA GLY A 394 -7.88 -6.38 13.53
C GLY A 394 -7.25 -6.64 14.91
N GLU A 395 -6.90 -7.88 15.23
CA GLU A 395 -6.23 -8.24 16.49
C GLU A 395 -4.71 -8.21 16.38
N MET A 396 -4.15 -8.15 15.17
CA MET A 396 -2.72 -7.98 14.96
C MET A 396 -2.26 -6.60 15.45
N PRO A 397 -1.05 -6.46 15.99
CA PRO A 397 -0.49 -5.16 16.34
C PRO A 397 -0.12 -4.37 15.08
N LEU A 398 -0.32 -3.05 15.12
CA LEU A 398 0.21 -2.12 14.14
C LEU A 398 1.74 -2.15 14.19
N LEU A 399 2.34 -2.55 13.08
CA LEU A 399 3.78 -2.63 12.91
C LEU A 399 4.34 -1.27 12.48
N LYS A 400 5.61 -1.03 12.80
CA LYS A 400 6.28 0.25 12.55
C LYS A 400 6.61 0.44 11.08
N ASP A 401 7.38 -0.48 10.52
CA ASP A 401 7.98 -0.31 9.20
C ASP A 401 7.01 -0.80 8.12
N THR A 402 5.83 -0.20 8.02
CA THR A 402 4.75 -0.61 7.10
C THR A 402 4.12 0.61 6.43
N TYR A 403 3.48 0.41 5.28
CA TYR A 403 2.62 1.43 4.67
C TYR A 403 1.14 1.08 4.88
N TYR A 404 0.31 2.11 5.01
CA TYR A 404 -1.12 1.97 5.25
C TYR A 404 -1.90 2.91 4.34
N SER A 405 -2.97 2.41 3.75
CA SER A 405 -4.00 3.24 3.17
C SER A 405 -4.94 3.74 4.27
N ILE A 406 -5.11 5.06 4.38
CA ILE A 406 -6.11 5.70 5.26
C ILE A 406 -7.43 5.84 4.49
N GLU A 407 -8.14 4.72 4.37
CA GLU A 407 -9.40 4.61 3.63
C GLU A 407 -10.63 4.81 4.53
N LEU A 408 -11.49 5.77 4.17
CA LEU A 408 -12.67 6.14 4.93
C LEU A 408 -13.64 7.04 4.13
N PHE A 409 -14.84 7.23 4.65
CA PHE A 409 -15.74 8.29 4.19
C PHE A 409 -16.42 9.00 5.34
N ALA A 410 -16.80 10.26 5.12
CA ALA A 410 -17.72 11.00 5.98
C ALA A 410 -19.04 11.32 5.26
N GLU A 411 -20.13 11.36 6.02
CA GLU A 411 -21.43 11.83 5.56
C GLU A 411 -21.62 13.32 5.89
N HIS A 412 -22.14 14.08 4.94
CA HIS A 412 -22.43 15.50 5.14
C HIS A 412 -23.73 15.91 4.45
N PHE A 413 -24.62 16.55 5.20
CA PHE A 413 -25.81 17.18 4.65
C PHE A 413 -25.42 18.44 3.88
N VAL A 414 -25.66 18.45 2.58
CA VAL A 414 -25.37 19.57 1.67
C VAL A 414 -26.66 20.37 1.47
N PRO A 415 -26.84 21.53 2.14
CA PRO A 415 -28.10 22.29 2.09
C PRO A 415 -28.50 22.70 0.68
N GLU A 416 -27.51 23.04 -0.15
CA GLU A 416 -27.71 23.46 -1.54
C GLU A 416 -28.29 22.34 -2.43
N ARG A 417 -28.16 21.08 -2.01
CA ARG A 417 -28.77 19.90 -2.67
C ARG A 417 -29.96 19.34 -1.90
N ASN A 418 -30.19 19.80 -0.66
CA ASN A 418 -31.15 19.23 0.27
C ASN A 418 -30.99 17.69 0.43
N GLN A 419 -29.74 17.23 0.49
CA GLN A 419 -29.38 15.81 0.52
C GLN A 419 -28.14 15.58 1.39
N THR A 420 -28.06 14.41 2.03
CA THR A 420 -26.81 13.91 2.61
C THR A 420 -26.01 13.20 1.53
N LEU A 421 -24.75 13.61 1.36
CA LEU A 421 -23.80 13.00 0.44
C LEU A 421 -22.65 12.35 1.20
N PHE A 422 -21.95 11.47 0.50
CA PHE A 422 -20.77 10.76 0.99
C PHE A 422 -19.52 11.43 0.43
N PHE A 423 -18.49 11.53 1.26
CA PHE A 423 -17.20 12.10 0.89
C PHE A 423 -16.14 11.02 1.19
N PRO A 424 -15.93 10.05 0.29
CA PRO A 424 -14.85 9.08 0.37
C PRO A 424 -13.48 9.72 0.10
N GLN A 425 -12.47 9.26 0.84
CA GLN A 425 -11.07 9.66 0.71
C GLN A 425 -10.15 8.51 1.08
N GLU A 426 -9.01 8.45 0.40
CA GLU A 426 -7.99 7.43 0.64
C GLU A 426 -6.63 7.95 0.22
N GLU A 427 -5.66 7.82 1.13
CA GLU A 427 -4.27 8.21 0.92
C GLU A 427 -3.33 7.33 1.71
N ASP A 428 -2.15 7.06 1.14
CA ASP A 428 -1.15 6.21 1.75
C ASP A 428 -0.26 6.98 2.75
N VAL A 429 0.00 6.36 3.89
CA VAL A 429 0.92 6.84 4.93
C VAL A 429 2.04 5.85 5.22
N TYR A 430 3.16 6.38 5.70
CA TYR A 430 4.30 5.61 6.23
C TYR A 430 4.69 6.13 7.60
N TRP A 431 5.32 5.29 8.42
CA TRP A 431 5.91 5.75 9.68
C TRP A 431 7.26 6.43 9.43
N ASP A 432 7.38 7.73 9.72
CA ASP A 432 8.66 8.42 9.70
C ASP A 432 9.37 8.27 11.05
N ALA A 433 10.58 7.71 11.03
CA ALA A 433 11.38 7.52 12.23
C ALA A 433 11.95 8.82 12.79
N ASN A 434 12.01 9.89 12.00
CA ASN A 434 12.56 11.18 12.47
C ASN A 434 11.51 11.99 13.23
N THR A 435 10.26 12.02 12.74
CA THR A 435 9.14 12.69 13.41
C THR A 435 8.44 11.81 14.43
N GLU A 436 8.68 10.49 14.41
CA GLU A 436 7.95 9.50 15.22
C GLU A 436 6.42 9.60 15.01
N SER A 437 6.02 9.78 13.75
CA SER A 437 4.62 9.90 13.35
C SER A 437 4.37 9.22 12.01
N TRP A 438 3.11 8.87 11.76
CA TRP A 438 2.64 8.57 10.43
C TRP A 438 2.66 9.84 9.59
N GLU A 439 3.22 9.77 8.39
CA GLU A 439 3.30 10.86 7.43
C GLU A 439 2.71 10.42 6.10
N TRP A 440 2.09 11.35 5.38
CA TRP A 440 1.60 11.09 4.02
C TRP A 440 2.78 10.71 3.12
N VAL A 441 2.62 9.67 2.32
CA VAL A 441 3.63 9.25 1.34
C VAL A 441 3.89 10.38 0.34
N TYR A 442 2.82 11.01 -0.15
CA TYR A 442 2.86 12.17 -1.03
C TYR A 442 2.16 13.39 -0.40
N GLY A 443 0.86 13.27 -0.14
CA GLY A 443 0.02 14.32 0.43
C GLY A 443 -1.38 13.79 0.74
N ARG A 444 -2.35 14.70 0.87
CA ARG A 444 -3.78 14.38 0.84
C ARG A 444 -4.53 15.38 -0.01
N GLN A 445 -5.67 14.99 -0.58
CA GLN A 445 -6.55 15.94 -1.24
C GLN A 445 -7.19 16.92 -0.24
N GLU A 446 -6.96 18.23 -0.44
CA GLU A 446 -7.57 19.31 0.37
C GLU A 446 -8.53 20.19 -0.43
N LYS A 447 -8.57 20.02 -1.75
CA LYS A 447 -9.45 20.73 -2.69
C LYS A 447 -10.01 19.76 -3.72
N PHE A 448 -11.22 20.02 -4.19
CA PHE A 448 -11.79 19.27 -5.32
C PHE A 448 -10.94 19.44 -6.57
N LEU A 449 -10.84 18.36 -7.35
CA LEU A 449 -10.37 18.42 -8.72
C LEU A 449 -11.49 19.02 -9.57
N LEU A 450 -11.20 20.12 -10.27
CA LEU A 450 -12.24 20.89 -10.96
C LEU A 450 -12.25 20.58 -12.44
N ILE A 451 -13.42 20.18 -12.94
CA ILE A 451 -13.66 20.01 -14.36
C ILE A 451 -14.32 21.30 -14.84
N SER A 452 -13.56 22.12 -15.56
CA SER A 452 -14.02 23.41 -16.08
C SER A 452 -14.41 23.30 -17.55
N THR A 453 -15.54 23.87 -17.96
CA THR A 453 -15.86 24.05 -19.37
C THR A 453 -15.78 25.52 -19.74
N PRO A 454 -15.16 25.88 -20.88
CA PRO A 454 -15.24 27.23 -21.41
C PRO A 454 -16.71 27.68 -21.50
N ALA A 455 -16.97 28.95 -21.22
CA ALA A 455 -18.29 29.51 -21.48
C ALA A 455 -18.62 29.34 -22.97
N GLU A 456 -19.84 28.91 -23.30
CA GLU A 456 -20.28 28.95 -24.69
C GLU A 456 -20.20 30.40 -25.17
N ASP A 457 -19.34 30.67 -26.17
CA ASP A 457 -19.37 31.94 -26.87
C ASP A 457 -20.76 32.07 -27.49
N ALA A 458 -21.53 33.06 -27.04
CA ALA A 458 -22.86 33.38 -27.55
C ALA A 458 -22.82 33.98 -28.98
N SER A 459 -21.91 33.51 -29.84
CA SER A 459 -21.68 34.03 -31.19
C SER A 459 -21.48 32.93 -32.23
N GLU A 460 -22.43 32.01 -32.35
CA GLU A 460 -22.76 31.44 -33.65
C GLU A 460 -24.09 32.04 -34.10
N ASN A 461 -23.99 33.17 -34.81
CA ASN A 461 -25.08 33.72 -35.62
C ASN A 461 -25.45 32.68 -36.68
N PRO A 462 -26.67 32.13 -36.74
CA PRO A 462 -27.07 31.18 -37.76
C PRO A 462 -27.48 31.89 -39.07
N SER A 463 -26.72 32.92 -39.48
CA SER A 463 -26.98 33.70 -40.69
C SER A 463 -25.76 33.73 -41.60
N GLU A 464 -25.37 32.57 -42.11
CA GLU A 464 -24.65 32.43 -43.39
C GLU A 464 -24.73 30.96 -43.85
N LEU A 465 -25.87 30.61 -44.45
CA LEU A 465 -26.05 29.47 -45.37
C LEU A 465 -26.84 29.95 -46.59
#